data_AF-H5XVF5-F1
#
_entry.id   AF-H5XVF5-F1
#
_cell.length_a   1.000
_cell.length_b   1.000
_cell.length_c   1.000
_cell.angle_alpha   90.00
_cell.angle_beta   90.00
_cell.angle_gamma   90.00
#
_symmetry.space_group_name_H-M   'P 1'
#
loop_
_entity.id
_entity.type
_entity.pdbx_description
1 polymer ?
#
loop_
_entity_poly.entity_id
_entity_poly.type
_entity_poly.pdbx_seq_one_letter_code
_entity_poly.pdbx_strand_id
1 'polypeptide(L)'
;MKQNEALAETIEGVDNCLYLMDVNDNRIYVNTQDIILKDQPVISNLVFQLMNPDRVHNITFKNPKMLTAEAILKKLQNGEGVEDTSYIRFFLPYGSTMGDFIDAERGKLITFETESDDWSVAEGVVEDRHLSFVISCYKQKVIETLISVYFKCKNIQSYCPEGLTYVYAEISNVVGIQDVIKMFPIQKVKAVPQVCRYIPMPSTAGLNEEVTLKWDVRGASSGKILPEGINIFKMPSPELKVHVNRNMSYMLNVEGSGFNIDSAANVYVSPPKLKSFNYDVKSRTLSWESAYSASLTLKTGNIQKDVDACGNFVVPIGEFQQATLKAKGSSYTLFKAISLQGRAFNTPQIFDYECQAYPDYFYTTFTWQTNNVNQGELYISLDNDTWYKVSQVCSGDFEYTSNRPVVSAKLCLTQSSGNRYPDLVLKKEAF
;
A
#
# COMPACT_ATOMS: atom_id res chain seq x y z
N MET A 1 -53.86 -20.17 22.63
CA MET A 1 -54.44 -18.81 22.77
C MET A 1 -54.65 -18.33 24.21
N LYS A 2 -54.32 -19.11 25.27
CA LYS A 2 -54.45 -18.69 26.69
C LYS A 2 -53.11 -18.55 27.44
N GLN A 3 -51.99 -18.38 26.72
CA GLN A 3 -50.65 -18.23 27.32
C GLN A 3 -50.03 -16.84 27.09
N ASN A 4 -50.68 -15.95 26.33
CA ASN A 4 -50.17 -14.61 26.01
C ASN A 4 -50.75 -13.48 26.88
N GLU A 5 -51.67 -13.77 27.80
CA GLU A 5 -52.27 -12.75 28.69
C GLU A 5 -51.59 -12.68 30.07
N ALA A 6 -50.69 -13.61 30.41
CA ALA A 6 -50.02 -13.63 31.71
C ALA A 6 -48.73 -12.80 31.77
N LEU A 7 -48.31 -12.16 30.67
CA LEU A 7 -47.09 -11.33 30.62
C LEU A 7 -47.35 -9.82 30.75
N ALA A 8 -48.61 -9.39 30.92
CA ALA A 8 -48.99 -7.97 30.87
C ALA A 8 -49.21 -7.31 32.25
N GLU A 9 -49.16 -8.04 33.36
CA GLU A 9 -49.41 -7.49 34.71
C GLU A 9 -48.23 -7.74 35.65
N THR A 10 -47.11 -7.06 35.40
CA THR A 10 -46.12 -6.62 36.43
C THR A 10 -45.08 -5.72 35.77
N ILE A 11 -45.48 -4.50 35.39
CA ILE A 11 -44.56 -3.43 34.98
C ILE A 11 -44.82 -2.20 35.87
N GLU A 12 -44.61 -2.36 37.17
CA GLU A 12 -44.33 -1.25 38.08
C GLU A 12 -43.25 -1.75 39.04
N GLY A 13 -41.99 -1.51 38.68
CA GLY A 13 -40.87 -2.01 39.47
C GLY A 13 -39.53 -1.88 38.76
N VAL A 14 -38.96 -0.68 38.88
CA VAL A 14 -37.54 -0.34 38.70
C VAL A 14 -37.05 -0.07 37.26
N ASP A 15 -36.56 1.16 37.11
CA ASP A 15 -35.68 1.71 36.07
C ASP A 15 -34.33 0.95 35.95
N ASN A 16 -34.36 -0.37 35.85
CA ASN A 16 -33.18 -1.25 35.94
C ASN A 16 -32.39 -1.39 34.62
N CYS A 17 -32.64 -0.53 33.63
CA CYS A 17 -32.06 -0.70 32.28
C CYS A 17 -30.80 0.15 32.03
N LEU A 18 -30.07 0.57 33.07
CA LEU A 18 -28.86 1.40 32.96
C LEU A 18 -27.57 0.63 32.65
N TYR A 19 -27.58 -0.70 32.77
CA TYR A 19 -26.34 -1.47 32.85
C TYR A 19 -25.67 -1.73 31.49
N LEU A 20 -26.41 -2.10 30.43
CA LEU A 20 -25.81 -2.37 29.10
C LEU A 20 -26.16 -1.26 28.11
N MET A 21 -25.21 -0.44 27.67
CA MET A 21 -25.40 0.69 26.75
C MET A 21 -24.74 0.41 25.39
N ASP A 22 -25.23 1.01 24.31
CA ASP A 22 -24.43 1.16 23.08
C ASP A 22 -23.61 2.45 23.20
N VAL A 23 -22.33 2.38 22.87
CA VAL A 23 -21.37 3.49 22.99
C VAL A 23 -21.05 4.15 21.65
N ASN A 24 -21.34 3.50 20.52
CA ASN A 24 -20.91 3.93 19.19
C ASN A 24 -22.08 4.08 18.20
N ASP A 25 -22.54 5.31 17.93
CA ASP A 25 -23.46 5.79 16.86
C ASP A 25 -24.70 4.91 16.51
N ASN A 26 -24.96 3.77 17.16
CA ASN A 26 -25.94 2.73 16.82
C ASN A 26 -26.12 2.53 15.30
N ARG A 27 -25.05 2.68 14.51
CA ARG A 27 -25.12 2.71 13.05
C ARG A 27 -24.27 1.63 12.43
N ILE A 28 -24.84 0.96 11.44
CA ILE A 28 -24.09 0.10 10.52
C ILE A 28 -24.33 0.58 9.10
N TYR A 29 -23.29 0.46 8.28
CA TYR A 29 -23.35 0.84 6.88
C TYR A 29 -23.74 -0.36 6.03
N VAL A 30 -24.74 -0.17 5.18
CA VAL A 30 -25.24 -1.18 4.25
C VAL A 30 -24.92 -0.81 2.81
N ASN A 31 -24.56 -1.81 2.01
CA ASN A 31 -24.39 -1.65 0.57
C ASN A 31 -25.74 -1.64 -0.15
N THR A 32 -25.80 -1.02 -1.33
CA THR A 32 -26.96 -1.18 -2.23
C THR A 32 -26.87 -2.51 -2.99
N GLN A 33 -28.01 -3.08 -3.38
CA GLN A 33 -28.10 -4.40 -4.02
C GLN A 33 -27.23 -4.55 -5.28
N ASP A 34 -26.91 -3.46 -5.98
CA ASP A 34 -26.04 -3.46 -7.16
C ASP A 34 -24.53 -3.49 -6.84
N ILE A 35 -24.14 -3.01 -5.65
CA ILE A 35 -22.75 -3.06 -5.13
C ILE A 35 -22.44 -4.47 -4.60
N ILE A 36 -23.47 -5.16 -4.12
CA ILE A 36 -23.42 -6.49 -3.51
C ILE A 36 -22.87 -7.56 -4.47
N LEU A 37 -23.14 -7.44 -5.77
CA LEU A 37 -22.66 -8.38 -6.79
C LEU A 37 -21.16 -8.25 -7.10
N LYS A 38 -20.47 -7.25 -6.54
CA LYS A 38 -19.09 -6.88 -6.87
C LYS A 38 -18.08 -7.18 -5.76
N ASP A 39 -18.49 -7.91 -4.72
CA ASP A 39 -17.67 -8.39 -3.60
C ASP A 39 -16.82 -7.31 -2.88
N GLN A 40 -17.41 -6.13 -2.67
CA GLN A 40 -16.81 -5.03 -1.90
C GLN A 40 -17.63 -4.74 -0.64
N PRO A 41 -17.57 -5.60 0.39
CA PRO A 41 -18.36 -5.42 1.60
C PRO A 41 -17.92 -4.19 2.39
N VAL A 42 -18.90 -3.47 2.92
CA VAL A 42 -18.64 -2.42 3.92
C VAL A 42 -18.70 -3.08 5.30
N ILE A 43 -17.58 -3.05 6.00
CA ILE A 43 -17.44 -3.67 7.31
C ILE A 43 -17.77 -2.63 8.38
N SER A 44 -18.77 -2.94 9.19
CA SER A 44 -19.16 -2.16 10.36
C SER A 44 -18.80 -2.89 11.67
N ASN A 45 -18.77 -2.15 12.78
CA ASN A 45 -18.59 -2.69 14.12
C ASN A 45 -19.62 -2.06 15.06
N LEU A 46 -20.09 -2.81 16.05
CA LEU A 46 -20.92 -2.32 17.16
C LEU A 46 -20.19 -2.56 18.48
N VAL A 47 -20.38 -1.67 19.45
CA VAL A 47 -19.73 -1.79 20.76
C VAL A 47 -20.78 -1.66 21.86
N PHE A 48 -20.97 -2.76 22.59
CA PHE A 48 -21.83 -2.81 23.75
C PHE A 48 -20.99 -2.64 25.02
N GLN A 49 -21.44 -1.79 25.94
CA GLN A 49 -20.77 -1.51 27.20
C GLN A 49 -21.66 -1.89 28.36
N LEU A 50 -21.20 -2.84 29.17
CA LEU A 50 -21.82 -3.17 30.45
C LEU A 50 -21.15 -2.35 31.55
N MET A 51 -21.86 -1.38 32.11
CA MET A 51 -21.41 -0.47 33.16
C MET A 51 -22.19 -0.72 34.44
N ASN A 52 -21.53 -0.61 35.60
CA ASN A 52 -22.20 -0.55 36.90
C ASN A 52 -22.41 0.91 37.35
N PRO A 53 -23.59 1.51 37.14
CA PRO A 53 -23.90 2.86 37.60
C PRO A 53 -24.15 2.96 39.12
N ASP A 54 -24.45 1.84 39.79
CA ASP A 54 -24.86 1.84 41.20
C ASP A 54 -23.64 1.83 42.13
N ARG A 55 -23.66 2.71 43.14
CA ARG A 55 -22.65 2.84 44.21
C ARG A 55 -22.83 1.84 45.35
N VAL A 56 -23.96 1.13 45.37
CA VAL A 56 -24.35 0.29 46.51
C VAL A 56 -24.16 -1.20 46.24
N HIS A 57 -24.23 -1.63 44.98
CA HIS A 57 -24.17 -3.06 44.61
C HIS A 57 -23.09 -3.35 43.56
N ASN A 58 -22.39 -4.46 43.73
CA ASN A 58 -21.48 -5.00 42.72
C ASN A 58 -22.24 -5.90 41.74
N ILE A 59 -21.94 -5.77 40.45
CA ILE A 59 -22.42 -6.72 39.44
C ILE A 59 -21.45 -7.89 39.40
N THR A 60 -21.92 -9.11 39.66
CA THR A 60 -21.06 -10.30 39.70
C THR A 60 -21.52 -11.36 38.72
N PHE A 61 -20.69 -11.62 37.72
CA PHE A 61 -20.79 -12.79 36.86
C PHE A 61 -20.16 -13.98 37.57
N LYS A 62 -20.87 -15.12 37.61
CA LYS A 62 -20.43 -16.37 38.21
C LYS A 62 -20.49 -17.50 37.20
N ASN A 63 -19.48 -18.34 37.17
CA ASN A 63 -19.45 -19.57 36.38
C ASN A 63 -18.85 -20.70 37.22
N PRO A 64 -19.57 -21.17 38.26
CA PRO A 64 -19.06 -22.18 39.19
C PRO A 64 -18.80 -23.53 38.51
N LYS A 65 -19.51 -23.78 37.39
CA LYS A 65 -19.39 -25.01 36.59
C LYS A 65 -18.33 -24.90 35.49
N MET A 66 -17.63 -23.76 35.38
CA MET A 66 -16.61 -23.47 34.35
C MET A 66 -17.06 -23.83 32.92
N LEU A 67 -18.32 -23.56 32.59
CA LEU A 67 -18.86 -23.82 31.26
C LEU A 67 -18.27 -22.82 30.26
N THR A 68 -17.84 -23.29 29.08
CA THR A 68 -17.48 -22.38 27.97
C THR A 68 -18.75 -21.77 27.38
N ALA A 69 -18.60 -20.65 26.67
CA ALA A 69 -19.72 -20.01 25.99
C ALA A 69 -20.38 -20.96 24.97
N GLU A 70 -19.61 -21.81 24.27
CA GLU A 70 -20.16 -22.81 23.34
C GLU A 70 -20.99 -23.87 24.07
N ALA A 71 -20.53 -24.31 25.25
CA ALA A 71 -21.27 -25.26 26.07
C ALA A 71 -22.60 -24.67 26.56
N ILE A 72 -22.58 -23.39 26.95
CA ILE A 72 -23.79 -22.64 27.33
C ILE A 72 -24.73 -22.52 26.13
N LEU A 73 -24.24 -22.07 24.97
CA LEU A 73 -25.04 -21.92 23.75
C LEU A 73 -25.70 -23.25 23.34
N LYS A 74 -24.96 -24.37 23.37
CA LYS A 74 -25.49 -25.69 23.04
C LYS A 74 -26.60 -26.15 24.00
N LYS A 75 -26.46 -25.86 25.31
CA LYS A 75 -27.53 -26.13 26.28
C LYS A 75 -28.79 -25.35 25.96
N LEU A 76 -28.65 -24.04 25.71
CA LEU A 76 -29.76 -23.18 25.35
C LEU A 76 -30.46 -23.65 24.06
N GLN A 77 -29.70 -24.13 23.08
CA GLN A 77 -30.25 -24.73 21.83
C GLN A 77 -31.05 -26.00 22.06
N ASN A 78 -30.64 -26.81 23.04
CA ASN A 78 -31.35 -28.02 23.41
C ASN A 78 -32.58 -27.76 24.30
N GLY A 79 -32.85 -26.50 24.64
CA GLY A 79 -33.87 -26.13 25.64
C GLY A 79 -33.48 -26.53 27.07
N GLU A 80 -32.20 -26.79 27.32
CA GLU A 80 -31.68 -27.07 28.65
C GLU A 80 -31.44 -25.75 29.40
N GLY A 81 -31.97 -25.65 30.62
CA GLY A 81 -31.72 -24.50 31.49
C GLY A 81 -30.24 -24.37 31.86
N VAL A 82 -29.75 -23.13 31.88
CA VAL A 82 -28.39 -22.80 32.36
C VAL A 82 -28.52 -22.17 33.74
N GLU A 83 -28.57 -23.02 34.77
CA GLU A 83 -28.68 -22.58 36.16
C GLU A 83 -27.31 -22.26 36.77
N ASP A 84 -27.26 -21.21 37.59
CA ASP A 84 -26.09 -20.74 38.36
C ASP A 84 -24.89 -20.23 37.54
N THR A 85 -25.01 -20.13 36.22
CA THR A 85 -23.95 -19.62 35.34
C THR A 85 -24.42 -18.36 34.62
N SER A 86 -23.72 -17.27 34.87
CA SER A 86 -23.98 -15.97 34.25
C SER A 86 -23.55 -15.97 32.79
N TYR A 87 -24.40 -15.40 31.94
CA TYR A 87 -24.10 -15.19 30.53
C TYR A 87 -24.79 -13.94 29.98
N ILE A 88 -24.27 -13.46 28.86
CA ILE A 88 -24.92 -12.49 27.98
C ILE A 88 -25.12 -13.17 26.64
N ARG A 89 -26.34 -13.15 26.11
CA ARG A 89 -26.66 -13.69 24.79
C ARG A 89 -27.14 -12.59 23.87
N PHE A 90 -26.42 -12.38 22.77
CA PHE A 90 -26.80 -11.42 21.74
C PHE A 90 -27.59 -12.13 20.64
N PHE A 91 -28.72 -11.55 20.25
CA PHE A 91 -29.55 -12.00 19.12
C PHE A 91 -29.56 -10.93 18.05
N LEU A 92 -29.03 -11.29 16.88
CA LEU A 92 -28.98 -10.42 15.71
C LEU A 92 -30.02 -10.95 14.70
N PRO A 93 -31.08 -10.19 14.36
CA PRO A 93 -32.09 -10.61 13.40
C PRO A 93 -31.45 -11.02 12.08
N TYR A 94 -31.82 -12.19 11.59
CA TYR A 94 -31.22 -12.82 10.43
C TYR A 94 -32.24 -12.93 9.29
N GLY A 95 -31.88 -12.41 8.12
CA GLY A 95 -32.72 -12.41 6.92
C GLY A 95 -32.25 -11.41 5.84
N SER A 96 -33.18 -10.97 4.98
CA SER A 96 -32.89 -10.10 3.83
C SER A 96 -33.79 -8.86 3.75
N THR A 97 -34.66 -8.65 4.73
CA THR A 97 -35.64 -7.55 4.75
C THR A 97 -35.10 -6.32 5.48
N MET A 98 -35.85 -5.22 5.42
CA MET A 98 -35.52 -3.99 6.13
C MET A 98 -35.44 -4.19 7.66
N GLY A 99 -36.16 -5.16 8.23
CA GLY A 99 -36.10 -5.45 9.67
C GLY A 99 -34.92 -6.34 10.07
N ASP A 100 -34.25 -6.98 9.12
CA ASP A 100 -33.16 -7.92 9.40
C ASP A 100 -31.81 -7.19 9.51
N PHE A 101 -30.87 -7.80 10.26
CA PHE A 101 -29.55 -7.26 10.54
C PHE A 101 -28.49 -7.75 9.54
N ILE A 102 -28.49 -9.04 9.20
CA ILE A 102 -27.51 -9.68 8.31
C ILE A 102 -28.10 -10.89 7.57
N ASP A 103 -27.47 -11.34 6.48
CA ASP A 103 -27.81 -12.58 5.78
C ASP A 103 -27.01 -13.81 6.30
N ALA A 104 -27.33 -15.02 5.82
CA ALA A 104 -27.01 -16.29 6.50
C ALA A 104 -25.55 -16.62 6.41
N GLU A 105 -24.98 -16.30 5.25
CA GLU A 105 -23.63 -16.71 4.93
C GLU A 105 -22.64 -15.77 5.61
N ARG A 106 -22.94 -14.45 5.64
CA ARG A 106 -22.05 -13.45 6.26
C ARG A 106 -22.24 -13.31 7.76
N GLY A 107 -23.39 -13.72 8.32
CA GLY A 107 -23.58 -13.85 9.76
C GLY A 107 -22.43 -14.57 10.46
N LYS A 108 -21.92 -15.64 9.83
CA LYS A 108 -20.81 -16.46 10.35
C LYS A 108 -19.47 -15.73 10.42
N LEU A 109 -19.32 -14.60 9.74
CA LEU A 109 -18.10 -13.78 9.76
C LEU A 109 -18.05 -12.85 10.98
N ILE A 110 -19.20 -12.64 11.64
CA ILE A 110 -19.28 -11.80 12.83
C ILE A 110 -18.51 -12.47 13.97
N THR A 111 -17.71 -11.67 14.66
CA THR A 111 -16.96 -12.09 15.85
C THR A 111 -17.20 -11.10 16.98
N PHE A 112 -17.10 -11.55 18.22
CA PHE A 112 -17.10 -10.68 19.38
C PHE A 112 -15.71 -10.67 20.01
N GLU A 113 -15.17 -9.47 20.23
CA GLU A 113 -13.98 -9.26 21.04
C GLU A 113 -14.35 -8.70 22.41
N THR A 114 -13.60 -9.12 23.44
CA THR A 114 -13.75 -8.65 24.82
C THR A 114 -12.44 -8.03 25.29
N GLU A 115 -12.46 -7.34 26.43
CA GLU A 115 -11.28 -6.61 26.93
C GLU A 115 -10.25 -7.47 27.65
N SER A 116 -10.56 -8.74 27.94
CA SER A 116 -9.69 -9.64 28.69
C SER A 116 -9.98 -11.10 28.35
N ASP A 117 -8.95 -11.93 28.43
CA ASP A 117 -9.04 -13.39 28.22
C ASP A 117 -9.92 -14.12 29.27
N ASP A 118 -10.41 -13.40 30.29
CA ASP A 118 -11.36 -13.91 31.29
C ASP A 118 -12.76 -14.23 30.71
N TRP A 119 -13.04 -13.80 29.47
CA TRP A 119 -14.32 -14.03 28.79
C TRP A 119 -14.19 -15.09 27.70
N SER A 120 -15.16 -15.99 27.67
CA SER A 120 -15.41 -16.94 26.60
C SER A 120 -16.52 -16.39 25.70
N VAL A 121 -16.36 -16.56 24.38
CA VAL A 121 -17.29 -16.10 23.35
C VAL A 121 -17.59 -17.28 22.42
N ALA A 122 -18.86 -17.64 22.28
CA ALA A 122 -19.28 -18.68 21.34
C ALA A 122 -19.36 -18.13 19.92
N GLU A 123 -19.07 -18.99 18.93
CA GLU A 123 -19.38 -18.71 17.54
C GLU A 123 -20.89 -18.52 17.33
N GLY A 124 -21.25 -17.67 16.39
CA GLY A 124 -22.64 -17.36 16.08
C GLY A 124 -23.37 -18.55 15.48
N VAL A 125 -24.51 -18.94 16.07
CA VAL A 125 -25.36 -20.00 15.53
C VAL A 125 -26.75 -19.47 15.17
N VAL A 126 -27.29 -19.96 14.07
CA VAL A 126 -28.61 -19.55 13.57
C VAL A 126 -29.71 -20.26 14.35
N GLU A 127 -30.61 -19.48 14.95
CA GLU A 127 -31.74 -19.93 15.78
C GLU A 127 -32.95 -19.05 15.51
N ASP A 128 -34.10 -19.61 15.13
CA ASP A 128 -35.38 -18.89 15.02
C ASP A 128 -35.28 -17.48 14.39
N ARG A 129 -34.66 -17.40 13.21
CA ARG A 129 -34.40 -16.15 12.47
C ARG A 129 -33.50 -15.13 13.17
N HIS A 130 -32.66 -15.59 14.09
CA HIS A 130 -31.61 -14.80 14.72
C HIS A 130 -30.28 -15.52 14.56
N LEU A 131 -29.20 -14.74 14.59
CA LEU A 131 -27.87 -15.24 14.86
C LEU A 131 -27.55 -14.96 16.32
N SER A 132 -27.30 -16.03 17.07
CA SER A 132 -27.12 -16.00 18.51
C SER A 132 -25.66 -16.17 18.88
N PHE A 133 -25.16 -15.28 19.73
CA PHE A 133 -23.82 -15.34 20.32
C PHE A 133 -23.95 -15.37 21.84
N VAL A 134 -23.17 -16.22 22.49
CA VAL A 134 -23.09 -16.24 23.96
C VAL A 134 -21.74 -15.73 24.40
N ILE A 135 -21.74 -14.89 25.43
CA ILE A 135 -20.55 -14.42 26.12
C ILE A 135 -20.70 -14.79 27.60
N SER A 136 -19.67 -15.39 28.18
CA SER A 136 -19.66 -15.78 29.60
C SER A 136 -18.26 -15.62 30.18
N CYS A 137 -18.14 -15.38 31.48
CA CYS A 137 -16.84 -15.33 32.14
C CYS A 137 -16.38 -16.76 32.51
N TYR A 138 -15.08 -17.07 32.41
CA TYR A 138 -14.57 -18.42 32.74
C TYR A 138 -14.71 -18.79 34.22
N LYS A 139 -14.62 -17.80 35.12
CA LYS A 139 -14.63 -18.01 36.57
C LYS A 139 -15.65 -17.10 37.25
N GLN A 140 -15.19 -15.94 37.69
CA GLN A 140 -16.01 -14.92 38.30
C GLN A 140 -15.46 -13.58 37.87
N LYS A 141 -16.35 -12.66 37.48
CA LYS A 141 -16.00 -11.27 37.21
C LYS A 141 -16.89 -10.37 38.05
N VAL A 142 -16.26 -9.54 38.86
CA VAL A 142 -16.94 -8.48 39.60
C VAL A 142 -16.74 -7.18 38.84
N ILE A 143 -17.82 -6.50 38.47
CA ILE A 143 -17.81 -5.17 37.88
C ILE A 143 -18.15 -4.19 38.99
N GLU A 144 -17.10 -3.53 39.49
CA GLU A 144 -17.20 -2.50 40.52
C GLU A 144 -17.93 -1.25 40.00
N THR A 145 -18.42 -0.41 40.91
CA THR A 145 -19.08 0.84 40.56
C THR A 145 -18.22 1.71 39.63
N LEU A 146 -18.84 2.26 38.58
CA LEU A 146 -18.24 3.10 37.55
C LEU A 146 -17.17 2.39 36.70
N ILE A 147 -16.97 1.09 36.88
CA ILE A 147 -16.21 0.26 35.96
C ILE A 147 -17.15 -0.30 34.90
N SER A 148 -16.62 -0.42 33.68
CA SER A 148 -17.35 -1.02 32.57
C SER A 148 -16.55 -2.11 31.89
N VAL A 149 -17.27 -3.03 31.25
CA VAL A 149 -16.73 -4.06 30.37
C VAL A 149 -17.32 -3.83 28.97
N TYR A 150 -16.50 -3.99 27.95
CA TYR A 150 -16.91 -3.78 26.57
C TYR A 150 -16.93 -5.08 25.77
N PHE A 151 -17.91 -5.19 24.87
CA PHE A 151 -18.08 -6.27 23.92
C PHE A 151 -18.15 -5.67 22.52
N LYS A 152 -17.14 -5.93 21.69
CA LYS A 152 -17.03 -5.38 20.34
C LYS A 152 -17.49 -6.43 19.34
N CYS A 153 -18.67 -6.23 18.77
CA CYS A 153 -19.18 -7.01 17.65
C CYS A 153 -18.53 -6.50 16.36
N LYS A 154 -17.69 -7.33 15.73
CA LYS A 154 -16.86 -6.99 14.59
C LYS A 154 -17.28 -7.71 13.32
N ASN A 155 -16.75 -7.24 12.20
CA ASN A 155 -16.91 -7.86 10.87
C ASN A 155 -18.38 -7.93 10.42
N ILE A 156 -19.18 -6.94 10.80
CA ILE A 156 -20.58 -6.86 10.38
C ILE A 156 -20.60 -6.46 8.91
N GLN A 157 -20.98 -7.38 8.04
CA GLN A 157 -21.22 -7.14 6.63
C GLN A 157 -22.71 -7.29 6.36
N SER A 158 -23.45 -6.18 6.44
CA SER A 158 -24.90 -6.20 6.27
C SER A 158 -25.30 -5.89 4.83
N TYR A 159 -26.08 -6.80 4.25
CA TYR A 159 -26.65 -6.75 2.90
C TYR A 159 -28.15 -6.43 2.91
N CYS A 160 -28.70 -6.15 4.09
CA CYS A 160 -30.09 -5.81 4.27
C CYS A 160 -30.33 -4.35 3.81
N PRO A 161 -31.55 -4.00 3.35
CA PRO A 161 -31.89 -2.62 3.01
C PRO A 161 -31.66 -1.64 4.16
N GLU A 162 -31.45 -0.36 3.82
CA GLU A 162 -31.42 0.74 4.79
C GLU A 162 -32.71 0.80 5.61
N GLY A 163 -32.63 1.26 6.85
CA GLY A 163 -33.79 1.30 7.75
C GLY A 163 -33.39 1.07 9.21
N LEU A 164 -34.35 0.64 10.01
CA LEU A 164 -34.15 0.35 11.43
C LEU A 164 -34.22 -1.17 11.65
N THR A 165 -33.28 -1.70 12.41
CA THR A 165 -33.30 -3.07 12.94
C THR A 165 -33.02 -3.02 14.44
N TYR A 166 -33.06 -4.17 15.11
CA TYR A 166 -32.89 -4.27 16.55
C TYR A 166 -31.95 -5.41 16.88
N VAL A 167 -30.92 -5.15 17.68
CA VAL A 167 -30.14 -6.22 18.32
C VAL A 167 -30.71 -6.42 19.71
N TYR A 168 -30.86 -7.67 20.13
CA TYR A 168 -31.30 -7.99 21.49
C TYR A 168 -30.12 -8.54 22.29
N ALA A 169 -30.04 -8.23 23.58
CA ALA A 169 -29.11 -8.84 24.50
C ALA A 169 -29.87 -9.34 25.74
N GLU A 170 -29.87 -10.65 25.94
CA GLU A 170 -30.32 -11.29 27.17
C GLU A 170 -29.16 -11.32 28.16
N ILE A 171 -29.39 -10.84 29.39
CA ILE A 171 -28.46 -10.96 30.51
C ILE A 171 -29.14 -11.85 31.54
N SER A 172 -28.51 -12.98 31.89
CA SER A 172 -29.12 -13.99 32.74
C SER A 172 -28.18 -14.48 33.84
N ASN A 173 -28.74 -14.77 35.01
CA ASN A 173 -28.05 -15.26 36.21
C ASN A 173 -26.90 -14.37 36.70
N VAL A 174 -26.98 -13.05 36.51
CA VAL A 174 -25.94 -12.11 36.97
C VAL A 174 -26.32 -11.53 38.32
N VAL A 175 -25.50 -11.69 39.34
CA VAL A 175 -25.80 -11.11 40.65
C VAL A 175 -25.75 -9.58 40.54
N GLY A 176 -26.80 -8.91 41.01
CA GLY A 176 -26.95 -7.45 40.92
C GLY A 176 -27.69 -6.98 39.66
N ILE A 177 -28.05 -7.87 38.73
CA ILE A 177 -28.90 -7.58 37.58
C ILE A 177 -30.03 -8.60 37.54
N GLN A 178 -31.28 -8.14 37.50
CA GLN A 178 -32.40 -9.04 37.24
C GLN A 178 -32.36 -9.51 35.79
N ASP A 179 -32.64 -10.81 35.55
CA ASP A 179 -32.68 -11.37 34.20
C ASP A 179 -33.52 -10.49 33.28
N VAL A 180 -32.91 -10.04 32.18
CA VAL A 180 -33.47 -9.00 31.33
C VAL A 180 -33.06 -9.19 29.88
N ILE A 181 -33.99 -8.90 28.97
CA ILE A 181 -33.71 -8.77 27.54
C ILE A 181 -33.71 -7.28 27.21
N LYS A 182 -32.57 -6.76 26.79
CA LYS A 182 -32.41 -5.39 26.32
C LYS A 182 -32.44 -5.33 24.81
N MET A 183 -33.10 -4.31 24.28
CA MET A 183 -33.20 -4.05 22.85
C MET A 183 -32.36 -2.82 22.48
N PHE A 184 -31.57 -2.94 21.42
CA PHE A 184 -30.70 -1.90 20.87
C PHE A 184 -31.18 -1.54 19.46
N PRO A 185 -31.77 -0.36 19.25
CA PRO A 185 -32.16 0.08 17.92
C PRO A 185 -30.92 0.39 17.08
N ILE A 186 -30.72 -0.34 15.99
CA ILE A 186 -29.59 -0.13 15.07
C ILE A 186 -30.10 0.49 13.78
N GLN A 187 -29.55 1.66 13.46
CA GLN A 187 -29.81 2.37 12.21
C GLN A 187 -28.90 1.83 11.10
N LYS A 188 -29.52 1.26 10.07
CA LYS A 188 -28.85 0.86 8.83
C LYS A 188 -28.84 2.03 7.88
N VAL A 189 -27.66 2.61 7.66
CA VAL A 189 -27.46 3.74 6.76
C VAL A 189 -26.74 3.29 5.50
N LYS A 190 -27.07 3.88 4.35
CA LYS A 190 -26.31 3.62 3.13
C LYS A 190 -24.84 3.97 3.31
N ALA A 191 -23.97 3.07 2.88
CA ALA A 191 -22.55 3.35 2.82
C ALA A 191 -22.28 4.55 1.90
N VAL A 192 -21.46 5.49 2.39
CA VAL A 192 -20.92 6.56 1.55
C VAL A 192 -19.73 6.01 0.76
N PRO A 193 -19.51 6.46 -0.48
CA PRO A 193 -18.33 6.07 -1.25
C PRO A 193 -17.08 6.46 -0.48
N GLN A 194 -16.04 5.65 -0.59
CA GLN A 194 -14.71 5.88 -0.04
C GLN A 194 -13.65 5.33 -0.99
N VAL A 195 -12.57 6.07 -1.16
CA VAL A 195 -11.35 5.57 -1.82
C VAL A 195 -10.36 5.23 -0.72
N CYS A 196 -10.28 3.95 -0.35
CA CYS A 196 -9.36 3.47 0.68
C CYS A 196 -7.91 3.47 0.19
N ARG A 197 -7.70 3.19 -1.10
CA ARG A 197 -6.39 3.23 -1.74
C ARG A 197 -6.56 3.62 -3.20
N TYR A 198 -5.70 4.49 -3.70
CA TYR A 198 -5.53 4.70 -5.14
C TYR A 198 -4.10 5.15 -5.41
N ILE A 199 -3.28 4.24 -5.92
CA ILE A 199 -1.84 4.50 -6.10
C ILE A 199 -1.33 3.92 -7.42
N PRO A 200 -0.33 4.55 -8.02
CA PRO A 200 0.44 3.96 -9.11
C PRO A 200 1.61 3.09 -8.58
N MET A 201 1.90 2.01 -9.30
CA MET A 201 3.02 1.11 -9.01
C MET A 201 3.76 0.74 -10.31
N PRO A 202 5.00 1.22 -10.51
CA PRO A 202 5.68 2.27 -9.75
C PRO A 202 5.04 3.66 -10.00
N SER A 203 5.28 4.64 -9.12
CA SER A 203 4.86 6.04 -9.33
C SER A 203 5.72 6.80 -10.34
N THR A 204 6.86 6.21 -10.70
CA THR A 204 7.85 6.79 -11.59
C THR A 204 8.36 5.73 -12.55
N ALA A 205 8.36 6.03 -13.84
CA ALA A 205 8.75 5.10 -14.89
C ALA A 205 9.56 5.80 -15.99
N GLY A 206 10.20 5.02 -16.85
CA GLY A 206 10.82 5.48 -18.09
C GLY A 206 9.78 5.82 -19.16
N LEU A 207 10.25 6.40 -20.26
CA LEU A 207 9.38 6.73 -21.38
C LEU A 207 8.76 5.45 -21.98
N ASN A 208 7.43 5.43 -22.11
CA ASN A 208 6.61 4.32 -22.62
C ASN A 208 6.62 3.04 -21.75
N GLU A 209 7.22 3.08 -20.56
CA GLU A 209 7.15 1.97 -19.62
C GLU A 209 5.72 1.81 -19.07
N GLU A 210 5.39 0.57 -18.69
CA GLU A 210 4.11 0.21 -18.10
C GLU A 210 4.08 0.58 -16.61
N VAL A 211 3.00 1.21 -16.18
CA VAL A 211 2.66 1.47 -14.78
C VAL A 211 1.32 0.84 -14.46
N THR A 212 1.19 0.24 -13.27
CA THR A 212 -0.08 -0.31 -12.79
C THR A 212 -0.74 0.66 -11.81
N LEU A 213 -1.92 1.17 -12.15
CA LEU A 213 -2.80 1.88 -11.22
C LEU A 213 -3.57 0.84 -10.41
N LYS A 214 -3.53 0.91 -9.09
CA LYS A 214 -4.28 0.03 -8.18
C LYS A 214 -5.24 0.83 -7.33
N TRP A 215 -6.45 0.32 -7.12
CA TRP A 215 -7.44 0.98 -6.27
C TRP A 215 -8.09 0.01 -5.28
N ASP A 216 -8.60 0.57 -4.20
CA ASP A 216 -9.50 -0.07 -3.24
C ASP A 216 -10.58 0.96 -2.91
N VAL A 217 -11.83 0.61 -3.18
CA VAL A 217 -12.99 1.49 -3.06
C VAL A 217 -14.10 0.77 -2.30
N ARG A 218 -14.86 1.50 -1.50
CA ARG A 218 -15.98 0.99 -0.70
C ARG A 218 -17.19 1.89 -0.83
N GLY A 219 -18.39 1.35 -0.67
CA GLY A 219 -19.64 2.12 -0.67
C GLY A 219 -19.95 2.88 -1.97
N ALA A 220 -19.23 2.59 -3.06
CA ALA A 220 -19.39 3.23 -4.36
C ALA A 220 -20.22 2.35 -5.31
N SER A 221 -21.23 2.94 -5.95
CA SER A 221 -22.08 2.28 -6.95
C SER A 221 -21.52 2.39 -8.37
N SER A 222 -20.81 3.48 -8.66
CA SER A 222 -20.18 3.77 -9.95
C SER A 222 -18.80 4.35 -9.72
N GLY A 223 -17.94 4.23 -10.73
CA GLY A 223 -16.59 4.78 -10.66
C GLY A 223 -15.88 4.72 -11.99
N LYS A 224 -15.03 5.70 -12.25
CA LYS A 224 -14.26 5.82 -13.50
C LYS A 224 -12.87 6.40 -13.26
N ILE A 225 -11.91 5.97 -14.08
CA ILE A 225 -10.58 6.57 -14.15
C ILE A 225 -10.50 7.51 -15.35
N LEU A 226 -10.19 8.77 -15.08
CA LEU A 226 -9.91 9.81 -16.08
C LEU A 226 -8.39 9.85 -16.39
N PRO A 227 -7.98 10.24 -17.61
CA PRO A 227 -8.80 10.87 -18.66
C PRO A 227 -9.63 9.91 -19.53
N GLU A 228 -9.32 8.61 -19.53
CA GLU A 228 -9.90 7.66 -20.50
C GLU A 228 -11.36 7.26 -20.21
N GLY A 229 -11.89 7.60 -19.03
CA GLY A 229 -13.27 7.28 -18.63
C GLY A 229 -13.48 5.79 -18.36
N ILE A 230 -12.42 5.06 -17.98
CA ILE A 230 -12.47 3.61 -17.76
C ILE A 230 -13.33 3.29 -16.56
N ASN A 231 -14.39 2.50 -16.75
CA ASN A 231 -15.28 2.09 -15.67
C ASN A 231 -14.63 0.98 -14.81
N ILE A 232 -14.24 1.33 -13.59
CA ILE A 232 -13.50 0.43 -12.69
C ILE A 232 -14.29 -0.81 -12.26
N PHE A 233 -15.62 -0.73 -12.31
CA PHE A 233 -16.51 -1.82 -11.90
C PHE A 233 -16.84 -2.80 -13.02
N LYS A 234 -16.39 -2.52 -14.26
CA LYS A 234 -16.45 -3.47 -15.37
C LYS A 234 -15.12 -4.21 -15.57
N MET A 235 -14.11 -3.87 -14.76
CA MET A 235 -12.80 -4.49 -14.85
C MET A 235 -12.77 -5.81 -14.08
N PRO A 236 -12.04 -6.82 -14.58
CA PRO A 236 -11.93 -8.13 -13.91
C PRO A 236 -11.11 -8.07 -12.62
N SER A 237 -10.30 -7.02 -12.43
CA SER A 237 -9.45 -6.81 -11.26
C SER A 237 -9.37 -5.32 -10.93
N PRO A 238 -9.06 -4.96 -9.66
CA PRO A 238 -8.93 -3.57 -9.21
C PRO A 238 -7.58 -2.96 -9.60
N GLU A 239 -7.13 -3.23 -10.82
CA GLU A 239 -5.89 -2.71 -11.36
C GLU A 239 -5.99 -2.41 -12.87
N LEU A 240 -5.27 -1.38 -13.31
CA LEU A 240 -5.21 -0.93 -14.69
C LEU A 240 -3.76 -0.68 -15.09
N LYS A 241 -3.30 -1.33 -16.16
CA LYS A 241 -1.99 -1.10 -16.76
C LYS A 241 -2.09 0.05 -17.76
N VAL A 242 -1.18 1.01 -17.66
CA VAL A 242 -1.10 2.19 -18.53
C VAL A 242 0.34 2.40 -18.99
N HIS A 243 0.52 2.86 -20.23
CA HIS A 243 1.82 3.28 -20.73
C HIS A 243 2.00 4.79 -20.57
N VAL A 244 3.14 5.20 -20.01
CA VAL A 244 3.35 6.58 -19.61
C VAL A 244 4.32 7.26 -20.59
N ASN A 245 3.84 8.27 -21.32
CA ASN A 245 4.66 9.04 -22.26
C ASN A 245 4.98 10.46 -21.79
N ARG A 246 4.33 10.91 -20.72
CA ARG A 246 4.54 12.21 -20.04
C ARG A 246 4.05 12.13 -18.60
N ASN A 247 4.45 13.08 -17.78
CA ASN A 247 3.89 13.23 -16.43
C ASN A 247 2.36 13.36 -16.53
N MET A 248 1.63 12.53 -15.79
CA MET A 248 0.18 12.45 -15.87
C MET A 248 -0.44 12.20 -14.50
N SER A 249 -1.54 12.89 -14.23
CA SER A 249 -2.41 12.62 -13.09
C SER A 249 -3.61 11.82 -13.58
N TYR A 250 -3.76 10.60 -13.09
CA TYR A 250 -4.98 9.80 -13.29
C TYR A 250 -5.93 10.11 -12.14
N MET A 251 -7.18 10.44 -12.45
CA MET A 251 -8.20 10.71 -11.42
C MET A 251 -9.17 9.54 -11.33
N LEU A 252 -9.31 8.99 -10.14
CA LEU A 252 -10.36 8.04 -9.79
C LEU A 252 -11.53 8.82 -9.21
N ASN A 253 -12.63 8.84 -9.95
CA ASN A 253 -13.91 9.42 -9.55
C ASN A 253 -14.84 8.27 -9.14
N VAL A 254 -15.42 8.31 -7.94
CA VAL A 254 -16.37 7.31 -7.44
C VAL A 254 -17.62 7.96 -6.87
N GLU A 255 -18.79 7.40 -7.20
CA GLU A 255 -20.08 7.93 -6.76
C GLU A 255 -20.88 6.83 -6.04
N GLY A 256 -21.60 7.23 -5.01
CA GLY A 256 -22.44 6.35 -4.22
C GLY A 256 -23.32 7.16 -3.26
N SER A 257 -24.56 6.71 -3.05
CA SER A 257 -25.45 7.28 -2.04
C SER A 257 -25.65 8.81 -2.13
N GLY A 258 -25.58 9.37 -3.34
CA GLY A 258 -25.70 10.82 -3.59
C GLY A 258 -24.41 11.62 -3.36
N PHE A 259 -23.31 10.98 -2.99
CA PHE A 259 -22.00 11.58 -2.82
C PHE A 259 -21.06 11.22 -3.97
N ASN A 260 -20.05 12.07 -4.17
CA ASN A 260 -18.99 11.89 -5.14
C ASN A 260 -17.63 12.15 -4.48
N ILE A 261 -16.66 11.27 -4.70
CA ILE A 261 -15.29 11.39 -4.20
C ILE A 261 -14.31 11.24 -5.34
N ASP A 262 -13.30 12.10 -5.34
CA ASP A 262 -12.17 12.05 -6.25
C ASP A 262 -10.87 11.72 -5.52
N SER A 263 -10.01 10.93 -6.17
CA SER A 263 -8.63 10.69 -5.74
C SER A 263 -7.70 10.74 -6.94
N ALA A 264 -6.49 11.27 -6.77
CA ALA A 264 -5.50 11.39 -7.84
C ALA A 264 -4.32 10.44 -7.63
N ALA A 265 -3.88 9.80 -8.72
CA ALA A 265 -2.66 9.02 -8.80
C ALA A 265 -1.71 9.69 -9.81
N ASN A 266 -0.63 10.27 -9.29
CA ASN A 266 0.36 10.96 -10.12
C ASN A 266 1.45 9.98 -10.58
N VAL A 267 1.67 9.94 -11.89
CA VAL A 267 2.70 9.12 -12.52
C VAL A 267 3.69 10.04 -13.23
N TYR A 268 4.98 9.83 -12.96
CA TYR A 268 6.06 10.67 -13.47
C TYR A 268 6.93 9.90 -14.46
N VAL A 269 7.26 10.53 -15.58
CA VAL A 269 8.28 10.03 -16.51
C VAL A 269 9.61 10.62 -16.09
N SER A 270 10.53 9.76 -15.64
CA SER A 270 11.87 10.19 -15.28
C SER A 270 12.81 10.20 -16.47
N PRO A 271 13.78 11.14 -16.50
CA PRO A 271 14.85 11.11 -17.48
C PRO A 271 15.76 9.89 -17.27
N PRO A 272 16.54 9.49 -18.29
CA PRO A 272 17.38 8.30 -18.20
C PRO A 272 18.49 8.53 -17.16
N LYS A 273 18.75 7.50 -16.35
CA LYS A 273 19.77 7.52 -15.31
C LYS A 273 20.68 6.31 -15.43
N LEU A 274 21.99 6.52 -15.36
CA LEU A 274 22.95 5.45 -15.16
C LEU A 274 23.31 5.40 -13.67
N LYS A 275 23.10 4.24 -13.04
CA LYS A 275 23.50 3.99 -11.65
C LYS A 275 24.96 3.55 -11.59
N SER A 276 25.39 2.74 -12.56
CA SER A 276 26.78 2.32 -12.68
C SER A 276 27.17 2.06 -14.13
N PHE A 277 28.44 2.32 -14.45
CA PHE A 277 29.08 1.89 -15.68
C PHE A 277 30.58 1.72 -15.43
N ASN A 278 31.00 0.48 -15.19
CA ASN A 278 32.33 0.16 -14.70
C ASN A 278 33.05 -0.82 -15.62
N TYR A 279 34.38 -0.78 -15.62
CA TYR A 279 35.24 -1.72 -16.33
C TYR A 279 36.19 -2.42 -15.35
N ASP A 280 36.10 -3.75 -15.28
CA ASP A 280 37.10 -4.58 -14.61
C ASP A 280 38.19 -5.00 -15.60
N VAL A 281 39.41 -4.53 -15.37
CA VAL A 281 40.58 -4.79 -16.20
C VAL A 281 40.97 -6.27 -16.19
N LYS A 282 40.81 -6.97 -15.04
CA LYS A 282 41.26 -8.36 -14.90
C LYS A 282 40.40 -9.31 -15.72
N SER A 283 39.08 -9.17 -15.61
CA SER A 283 38.13 -9.95 -16.40
C SER A 283 37.84 -9.36 -17.78
N ARG A 284 38.27 -8.11 -18.03
CA ARG A 284 37.92 -7.29 -19.20
C ARG A 284 36.42 -7.14 -19.38
N THR A 285 35.70 -7.00 -18.28
CA THR A 285 34.23 -6.97 -18.28
C THR A 285 33.74 -5.55 -18.01
N LEU A 286 32.91 -5.05 -18.91
CA LEU A 286 32.04 -3.91 -18.67
C LEU A 286 30.82 -4.38 -17.91
N SER A 287 30.41 -3.63 -16.89
CA SER A 287 29.18 -3.85 -16.14
C SER A 287 28.40 -2.55 -16.07
N TRP A 288 27.08 -2.62 -16.21
CA TRP A 288 26.21 -1.45 -16.12
C TRP A 288 24.90 -1.75 -15.43
N GLU A 289 24.33 -0.68 -14.88
CA GLU A 289 22.97 -0.63 -14.36
C GLU A 289 22.37 0.74 -14.72
N SER A 290 21.21 0.74 -15.37
CA SER A 290 20.46 1.93 -15.73
C SER A 290 19.03 1.90 -15.17
N ALA A 291 18.38 3.06 -15.20
CA ALA A 291 16.97 3.22 -14.92
C ALA A 291 16.33 4.22 -15.90
N TYR A 292 15.05 4.04 -16.18
CA TYR A 292 14.18 4.97 -16.93
C TYR A 292 14.61 5.25 -18.38
N SER A 293 15.54 4.46 -18.92
CA SER A 293 15.98 4.56 -20.30
C SER A 293 15.04 3.80 -21.22
N ALA A 294 14.51 4.46 -22.24
CA ALA A 294 13.69 3.84 -23.28
C ALA A 294 14.48 2.83 -24.13
N SER A 295 15.78 3.08 -24.32
CA SER A 295 16.70 2.17 -24.99
C SER A 295 18.12 2.41 -24.51
N LEU A 296 18.92 1.35 -24.46
CA LEU A 296 20.35 1.43 -24.16
C LEU A 296 21.16 0.82 -25.29
N THR A 297 22.21 1.52 -25.68
CA THR A 297 23.16 1.04 -26.68
C THR A 297 24.57 1.13 -26.11
N LEU A 298 25.26 0.00 -26.07
CA LEU A 298 26.67 -0.10 -25.72
C LEU A 298 27.51 -0.01 -27.01
N LYS A 299 28.57 0.79 -26.97
CA LYS A 299 29.56 0.92 -28.02
C LYS A 299 30.98 0.72 -27.49
N THR A 300 31.78 -0.06 -28.20
CA THR A 300 33.21 -0.24 -27.93
C THR A 300 33.95 -0.47 -29.24
N GLY A 301 34.73 0.53 -29.67
CA GLY A 301 35.32 0.56 -31.01
C GLY A 301 34.24 0.44 -32.09
N ASN A 302 34.37 -0.57 -32.97
CA ASN A 302 33.41 -0.82 -34.05
C ASN A 302 32.18 -1.64 -33.63
N ILE A 303 32.12 -2.10 -32.39
CA ILE A 303 31.00 -2.90 -31.89
C ILE A 303 29.96 -1.94 -31.32
N GLN A 304 28.72 -2.04 -31.82
CA GLN A 304 27.56 -1.38 -31.28
C GLN A 304 26.45 -2.41 -31.06
N LYS A 305 25.87 -2.42 -29.86
CA LYS A 305 24.85 -3.40 -29.48
C LYS A 305 23.79 -2.76 -28.59
N ASP A 306 22.53 -3.08 -28.86
CA ASP A 306 21.44 -2.76 -27.93
C ASP A 306 21.47 -3.74 -26.74
N VAL A 307 21.35 -3.19 -25.54
CA VAL A 307 21.56 -3.90 -24.28
C VAL A 307 20.42 -3.67 -23.31
N ASP A 308 20.25 -4.60 -22.37
CA ASP A 308 19.27 -4.49 -21.29
C ASP A 308 19.70 -3.46 -20.24
N ALA A 309 18.76 -3.08 -19.35
CA ALA A 309 18.99 -2.11 -18.26
C ALA A 309 20.16 -2.50 -17.34
N CYS A 310 20.37 -3.80 -17.15
CA CYS A 310 21.48 -4.34 -16.39
C CYS A 310 22.20 -5.37 -17.25
N GLY A 311 23.52 -5.36 -17.25
CA GLY A 311 24.25 -6.36 -18.01
C GLY A 311 25.75 -6.29 -17.83
N ASN A 312 26.38 -7.29 -18.42
CA ASN A 312 27.83 -7.41 -18.49
C ASN A 312 28.24 -7.68 -19.94
N PHE A 313 29.40 -7.16 -20.33
CA PHE A 313 29.98 -7.39 -21.65
C PHE A 313 31.48 -7.58 -21.55
N VAL A 314 31.97 -8.72 -22.02
CA VAL A 314 33.42 -8.98 -22.10
C VAL A 314 33.96 -8.28 -23.34
N VAL A 315 34.83 -7.29 -23.12
CA VAL A 315 35.48 -6.54 -24.19
C VAL A 315 36.43 -7.48 -24.94
N PRO A 316 36.28 -7.63 -26.26
CA PRO A 316 37.19 -8.47 -27.06
C PRO A 316 38.64 -8.01 -26.94
N ILE A 317 39.57 -8.88 -27.33
CA ILE A 317 40.98 -8.53 -27.39
C ILE A 317 41.21 -7.62 -28.60
N GLY A 318 41.70 -6.40 -28.38
CA GLY A 318 41.96 -5.41 -29.43
C GLY A 318 42.26 -4.02 -28.85
N GLU A 319 42.66 -3.08 -29.69
CA GLU A 319 42.94 -1.68 -29.30
C GLU A 319 41.64 -0.87 -29.15
N PHE A 320 40.87 -1.15 -28.10
CA PHE A 320 39.73 -0.33 -27.73
C PHE A 320 40.19 0.82 -26.82
N GLN A 321 40.03 2.06 -27.27
CA GLN A 321 40.41 3.22 -26.45
C GLN A 321 39.34 3.57 -25.41
N GLN A 322 38.07 3.31 -25.71
CA GLN A 322 36.93 3.66 -24.87
C GLN A 322 35.76 2.68 -25.00
N ALA A 323 34.88 2.71 -24.00
CA ALA A 323 33.54 2.16 -24.09
C ALA A 323 32.53 3.28 -23.79
N THR A 324 31.40 3.28 -24.51
CA THR A 324 30.34 4.29 -24.36
C THR A 324 29.00 3.60 -24.18
N LEU A 325 28.23 4.03 -23.18
CA LEU A 325 26.85 3.63 -22.97
C LEU A 325 25.93 4.82 -23.26
N LYS A 326 25.01 4.65 -24.21
CA LYS A 326 24.01 5.64 -24.63
C LYS A 326 22.66 5.22 -24.08
N ALA A 327 22.05 6.03 -23.22
CA ALA A 327 20.72 5.82 -22.67
C ALA A 327 19.77 6.90 -23.19
N LYS A 328 18.78 6.53 -24.02
CA LYS A 328 17.76 7.47 -24.49
C LYS A 328 16.65 7.59 -23.46
N GLY A 329 16.12 8.79 -23.26
CA GLY A 329 14.90 8.99 -22.48
C GLY A 329 14.09 10.19 -22.94
N SER A 330 13.11 10.60 -22.14
CA SER A 330 12.08 11.57 -22.52
C SER A 330 12.60 13.01 -22.68
N SER A 331 13.49 13.44 -21.79
CA SER A 331 13.97 14.84 -21.75
C SER A 331 15.32 15.04 -22.43
N TYR A 332 16.20 14.05 -22.34
CA TYR A 332 17.54 14.09 -22.92
C TYR A 332 18.05 12.68 -23.23
N THR A 333 19.12 12.61 -24.03
CA THR A 333 19.93 11.39 -24.17
C THR A 333 21.16 11.49 -23.28
N LEU A 334 21.38 10.47 -22.44
CA LEU A 334 22.57 10.38 -21.60
C LEU A 334 23.65 9.55 -22.30
N PHE A 335 24.85 10.08 -22.35
CA PHE A 335 26.05 9.38 -22.80
C PHE A 335 27.00 9.25 -21.63
N LYS A 336 27.52 8.05 -21.39
CA LYS A 336 28.64 7.84 -20.47
C LYS A 336 29.75 7.12 -21.22
N ALA A 337 30.95 7.69 -21.24
CA ALA A 337 32.12 7.04 -21.80
C ALA A 337 33.21 6.88 -20.75
N ILE A 338 33.96 5.80 -20.83
CA ILE A 338 35.10 5.51 -19.96
C ILE A 338 36.31 5.17 -20.83
N SER A 339 37.49 5.67 -20.43
CA SER A 339 38.74 5.34 -21.11
C SER A 339 39.21 3.96 -20.67
N LEU A 340 39.26 3.00 -21.61
CA LEU A 340 39.75 1.65 -21.32
C LEU A 340 41.28 1.64 -21.22
N GLN A 341 41.95 2.49 -22.01
CA GLN A 341 43.41 2.62 -22.04
C GLN A 341 43.97 3.05 -20.68
N GLY A 342 43.37 4.04 -20.02
CA GLY A 342 43.83 4.53 -18.71
C GLY A 342 43.70 3.47 -17.62
N ARG A 343 42.65 2.64 -17.70
CA ARG A 343 42.42 1.54 -16.75
C ARG A 343 43.43 0.41 -16.94
N ALA A 344 43.93 0.21 -18.16
CA ALA A 344 44.87 -0.86 -18.50
C ALA A 344 46.34 -0.58 -18.11
N PHE A 345 46.68 0.61 -17.62
CA PHE A 345 48.03 0.90 -17.14
C PHE A 345 48.38 0.10 -15.87
N ASN A 346 49.68 -0.17 -15.68
CA ASN A 346 50.20 -0.80 -14.44
C ASN A 346 49.78 -0.03 -13.18
N THR A 347 49.68 1.30 -13.29
CA THR A 347 49.05 2.17 -12.30
C THR A 347 47.81 2.77 -12.93
N PRO A 348 46.60 2.23 -12.64
CA PRO A 348 45.38 2.63 -13.33
C PRO A 348 45.05 4.11 -13.15
N GLN A 349 44.56 4.72 -14.22
CA GLN A 349 44.10 6.10 -14.28
C GLN A 349 42.62 6.09 -14.69
N ILE A 350 41.83 6.94 -14.04
CA ILE A 350 40.41 7.14 -14.34
C ILE A 350 40.29 8.34 -15.25
N PHE A 351 39.60 8.18 -16.37
CA PHE A 351 39.18 9.28 -17.21
C PHE A 351 37.85 8.92 -17.85
N ASP A 352 36.80 9.56 -17.35
CA ASP A 352 35.41 9.27 -17.68
C ASP A 352 34.71 10.56 -18.17
N TYR A 353 33.71 10.38 -19.02
CA TYR A 353 32.91 11.43 -19.65
C TYR A 353 31.43 11.13 -19.45
N GLU A 354 30.66 12.15 -19.12
CA GLU A 354 29.20 12.11 -19.09
C GLU A 354 28.63 13.29 -19.88
N CYS A 355 27.59 13.05 -20.66
CA CYS A 355 26.89 14.12 -21.37
C CYS A 355 25.39 13.90 -21.38
N GLN A 356 24.66 14.92 -20.95
CA GLN A 356 23.21 15.02 -21.09
C GLN A 356 22.92 15.89 -22.31
N ALA A 357 22.42 15.27 -23.37
CA ALA A 357 22.05 15.92 -24.62
C ALA A 357 20.56 16.29 -24.61
N TYR A 358 20.26 17.53 -24.26
CA TYR A 358 18.92 18.12 -24.37
C TYR A 358 18.65 18.58 -25.81
N PRO A 359 17.40 18.89 -26.18
CA PRO A 359 17.07 19.40 -27.51
C PRO A 359 17.87 20.65 -27.92
N ASP A 360 18.10 21.56 -26.98
CA ASP A 360 18.69 22.89 -27.27
C ASP A 360 20.13 23.07 -26.78
N TYR A 361 20.61 22.19 -25.90
CA TYR A 361 21.95 22.31 -25.30
C TYR A 361 22.50 20.97 -24.81
N PHE A 362 23.79 20.98 -24.50
CA PHE A 362 24.52 19.84 -23.95
C PHE A 362 25.12 20.25 -22.62
N TYR A 363 24.93 19.39 -21.61
CA TYR A 363 25.63 19.47 -20.34
C TYR A 363 26.65 18.34 -20.28
N THR A 364 27.94 18.68 -20.23
CA THR A 364 29.05 17.72 -20.26
C THR A 364 29.85 17.79 -18.98
N THR A 365 30.17 16.63 -18.42
CA THR A 365 31.06 16.49 -17.27
C THR A 365 32.20 15.53 -17.62
N PHE A 366 33.43 15.94 -17.31
CA PHE A 366 34.61 15.08 -17.33
C PHE A 366 35.05 14.82 -15.90
N THR A 367 35.45 13.59 -15.61
CA THR A 367 35.98 13.20 -14.29
C THR A 367 37.26 12.42 -14.49
N TRP A 368 38.31 12.80 -13.77
CA TRP A 368 39.58 12.08 -13.79
C TRP A 368 40.17 11.92 -12.39
N GLN A 369 40.75 10.76 -12.17
CA GLN A 369 41.49 10.44 -10.96
C GLN A 369 42.79 9.75 -11.36
N THR A 370 43.90 10.30 -10.88
CA THR A 370 45.23 9.86 -11.27
C THR A 370 46.01 9.33 -10.10
N ASN A 371 46.91 8.40 -10.38
CA ASN A 371 47.80 7.78 -9.40
C ASN A 371 49.25 7.90 -9.88
N ASN A 372 50.16 8.34 -9.01
CA ASN A 372 51.59 8.54 -9.31
C ASN A 372 51.88 9.51 -10.47
N VAL A 373 51.09 10.58 -10.56
CA VAL A 373 51.21 11.65 -11.57
C VAL A 373 51.63 12.95 -10.89
N ASN A 374 52.64 13.64 -11.44
CA ASN A 374 53.11 14.94 -10.96
C ASN A 374 52.44 16.12 -11.69
N GLN A 375 52.05 15.93 -12.95
CA GLN A 375 51.35 16.94 -13.73
C GLN A 375 50.25 16.29 -14.57
N GLY A 376 49.04 16.83 -14.49
CA GLY A 376 47.90 16.44 -15.33
C GLY A 376 47.30 17.65 -16.04
N GLU A 377 46.98 17.51 -17.32
CA GLU A 377 46.36 18.58 -18.11
C GLU A 377 45.16 18.03 -18.89
N LEU A 378 44.00 18.64 -18.68
CA LEU A 378 42.79 18.33 -19.44
C LEU A 378 42.62 19.31 -20.59
N TYR A 379 42.44 18.77 -21.79
CA TYR A 379 42.09 19.52 -22.98
C TYR A 379 40.77 19.03 -23.57
N ILE A 380 39.98 19.96 -24.08
CA ILE A 380 38.75 19.66 -24.83
C ILE A 380 38.84 20.23 -26.25
N SER A 381 38.07 19.65 -27.17
CA SER A 381 37.91 20.15 -28.52
C SER A 381 36.45 20.06 -28.96
N LEU A 382 35.98 21.12 -29.63
CA LEU A 382 34.63 21.24 -30.17
C LEU A 382 34.56 20.88 -31.67
N ASP A 383 35.71 20.71 -32.32
CA ASP A 383 35.87 20.51 -33.76
C ASP A 383 36.88 19.39 -34.13
N ASN A 384 37.55 18.80 -33.14
CA ASN A 384 38.72 17.90 -33.23
C ASN A 384 40.02 18.54 -33.75
N ASP A 385 40.00 19.81 -34.16
CA ASP A 385 41.16 20.50 -34.73
C ASP A 385 41.80 21.44 -33.71
N THR A 386 40.98 22.15 -32.95
CA THR A 386 41.42 23.12 -31.94
C THR A 386 41.29 22.55 -30.54
N TRP A 387 42.39 22.55 -29.78
CA TRP A 387 42.45 22.04 -28.41
C TRP A 387 42.56 23.17 -27.39
N TYR A 388 41.60 23.22 -26.47
CA TYR A 388 41.54 24.21 -25.39
C TYR A 388 41.93 23.54 -24.08
N LYS A 389 42.95 24.06 -23.40
CA LYS A 389 43.32 23.63 -22.05
C LYS A 389 42.28 24.16 -21.07
N VAL A 390 41.64 23.26 -20.32
CA VAL A 390 40.58 23.62 -19.36
C VAL A 390 40.95 23.31 -17.92
N SER A 391 41.97 22.48 -17.68
CA SER A 391 42.46 22.20 -16.33
C SER A 391 43.94 21.81 -16.33
N GLN A 392 44.59 22.02 -15.18
CA GLN A 392 45.98 21.64 -14.88
C GLN A 392 46.12 20.84 -13.57
N VAL A 393 45.00 20.35 -13.01
CA VAL A 393 45.05 19.54 -11.80
C VAL A 393 45.21 18.05 -12.14
N CYS A 394 45.94 17.32 -11.30
CA CYS A 394 46.14 15.88 -11.49
C CYS A 394 44.84 15.08 -11.32
N SER A 395 43.88 15.53 -10.51
CA SER A 395 42.59 14.86 -10.34
C SER A 395 41.49 15.86 -10.07
N GLY A 396 40.30 15.60 -10.58
CA GLY A 396 39.16 16.48 -10.41
C GLY A 396 38.06 16.21 -11.44
N ASP A 397 37.18 17.19 -11.52
CA ASP A 397 36.03 17.24 -12.38
C ASP A 397 35.99 18.57 -13.14
N PHE A 398 35.38 18.55 -14.33
CA PHE A 398 35.19 19.73 -15.15
C PHE A 398 33.84 19.66 -15.84
N GLU A 399 33.06 20.74 -15.74
CA GLU A 399 31.73 20.85 -16.32
C GLU A 399 31.70 21.90 -17.42
N TYR A 400 30.96 21.61 -18.49
CA TYR A 400 30.84 22.48 -19.64
C TYR A 400 29.43 22.41 -20.23
N THR A 401 28.81 23.58 -20.41
CA THR A 401 27.48 23.72 -21.01
C THR A 401 27.57 24.51 -22.31
N SER A 402 26.95 24.00 -23.37
CA SER A 402 27.02 24.64 -24.69
C SER A 402 25.88 24.20 -25.61
N ASN A 403 25.60 24.99 -26.64
CA ASN A 403 24.68 24.61 -27.72
C ASN A 403 25.30 23.65 -28.75
N ARG A 404 26.62 23.41 -28.65
CA ARG A 404 27.37 22.45 -29.46
C ARG A 404 28.09 21.48 -28.54
N PRO A 405 28.06 20.19 -28.83
CA PRO A 405 28.59 19.19 -27.92
C PRO A 405 30.11 19.10 -28.04
N VAL A 406 30.80 18.74 -26.95
CA VAL A 406 32.24 18.45 -26.97
C VAL A 406 32.49 17.22 -27.85
N VAL A 407 33.41 17.32 -28.82
CA VAL A 407 33.67 16.28 -29.81
C VAL A 407 34.78 15.34 -29.34
N SER A 408 35.77 15.88 -28.63
CA SER A 408 36.80 15.07 -27.98
C SER A 408 37.37 15.75 -26.75
N ALA A 409 37.92 14.95 -25.87
CA ALA A 409 38.73 15.38 -24.76
C ALA A 409 39.97 14.50 -24.66
N LYS A 410 41.07 15.07 -24.22
CA LYS A 410 42.30 14.33 -23.93
C LYS A 410 42.85 14.73 -22.57
N LEU A 411 43.34 13.74 -21.83
CA LEU A 411 44.04 13.91 -20.57
C LEU A 411 45.52 13.56 -20.78
N CYS A 412 46.38 14.57 -20.63
CA CYS A 412 47.82 14.44 -20.75
C CYS A 412 48.43 14.30 -19.36
N LEU A 413 49.16 13.22 -19.10
CA LEU A 413 49.69 12.89 -17.76
C LEU A 413 51.21 12.71 -17.79
N THR A 414 51.90 13.32 -16.84
CA THR A 414 53.35 13.17 -16.62
C THR A 414 53.60 12.47 -15.28
N GLN A 415 54.32 11.35 -15.33
CA GLN A 415 54.74 10.56 -14.17
C GLN A 415 55.63 11.37 -13.23
N SER A 416 55.69 10.99 -11.96
CA SER A 416 56.65 11.55 -11.00
C SER A 416 58.12 11.37 -11.42
N SER A 417 58.41 10.39 -12.29
CA SER A 417 59.72 10.17 -12.90
C SER A 417 60.07 11.15 -14.03
N GLY A 418 59.11 11.98 -14.47
CA GLY A 418 59.23 12.88 -15.62
C GLY A 418 58.81 12.28 -16.97
N ASN A 419 58.55 10.97 -17.03
CA ASN A 419 58.07 10.32 -18.26
C ASN A 419 56.59 10.61 -18.52
N ARG A 420 56.19 10.74 -19.78
CA ARG A 420 54.80 10.99 -20.17
C ARG A 420 54.04 9.68 -20.39
N TYR A 421 52.84 9.55 -19.83
CA TYR A 421 51.92 8.48 -20.22
C TYR A 421 51.38 8.72 -21.64
N PRO A 422 50.93 7.68 -22.36
CA PRO A 422 50.08 7.88 -23.54
C PRO A 422 48.89 8.78 -23.20
N ASP A 423 48.56 9.72 -24.08
CA ASP A 423 47.40 10.60 -23.90
C ASP A 423 46.12 9.76 -23.86
N LEU A 424 45.31 9.94 -22.81
CA LEU A 424 44.01 9.28 -22.70
C LEU A 424 42.99 10.10 -23.46
N VAL A 425 42.41 9.54 -24.51
CA VAL A 425 41.47 10.25 -25.37
C VAL A 425 40.07 9.67 -25.21
N LEU A 426 39.11 10.56 -24.97
CA LEU A 426 37.68 10.27 -25.08
C LEU A 426 37.14 11.01 -26.28
N LYS A 427 36.64 10.26 -27.25
CA LYS A 427 35.94 10.77 -28.42
C LYS A 427 34.45 10.60 -28.20
N LYS A 428 33.69 11.54 -28.71
CA LYS A 428 32.24 11.52 -28.65
C LYS A 428 31.60 10.34 -29.42
N GLU A 429 32.37 9.65 -30.27
CA GLU A 429 31.99 8.48 -31.07
C GLU A 429 30.53 8.47 -31.58
N ALA A 430 30.23 9.44 -32.46
CA ALA A 430 29.07 9.56 -33.36
C ALA A 430 27.67 9.54 -32.71
N PHE A 431 27.04 10.71 -32.68
CA PHE A 431 25.68 10.95 -32.18
C PHE A 431 24.61 10.22 -32.98
#